data_AF-A0A4T0X327-F1
#
_entry.id   AF-A0A4T0X327-F1
#
_cell.length_a   1.000
_cell.length_b   1.000
_cell.length_c   1.000
_cell.angle_alpha   90.00
_cell.angle_beta   90.00
_cell.angle_gamma   90.00
#
_symmetry.space_group_name_H-M   'P 1'
#
loop_
_entity.id
_entity.type
_entity.pdbx_description
1 polymer ?
#
loop_
_entity_poly.entity_id
_entity_poly.type
_entity_poly.pdbx_seq_one_letter_code
_entity_poly.pdbx_strand_id
1 'polypeptide(L)'
;MASEKKTVSVAPLVLLSVVDHYERVVKASNTSVPSPNSRVIGVILGDNTESGPDTIRVTNSFAVPYEEDASNSDVWFLDHNYIDEMMEMFKKINAKEKLIGWYHTGPKLRQNDLKINQVFKRLTPNPLLLIVDVNSDKKVDIPTDCYVAVEEINEDGSSSEKTFIHYPSIIEAEEAEEIGVEHLLRDIRDENRGNLTINLSNNFKSLQSLNEKLSTIVRYLSKIITGKLPINSTILGKLQDVFNLLPNISQISVVDEDINDTNKTYTYEKQLSKSFNIRTNDDLMIMYVSSLVRSIIAFHDLIDNKIENKRKDEVSKAEKDEVLIKSTEEHDSEKTEDKA
;
A
#
# COMPACT_ATOMS: atom_id res chain seq x y z
N MET A 1 -16.30 -26.06 1.64
CA MET A 1 -14.86 -26.16 2.00
C MET A 1 -14.10 -25.33 0.97
N ALA A 2 -13.57 -24.14 1.22
CA ALA A 2 -13.29 -23.38 2.44
C ALA A 2 -13.87 -21.97 2.31
N SER A 3 -14.61 -21.53 3.33
CA SER A 3 -15.06 -20.14 3.50
C SER A 3 -14.27 -19.55 4.68
N GLU A 4 -12.95 -19.57 4.56
CA GLU A 4 -12.04 -18.86 5.47
C GLU A 4 -11.51 -17.64 4.72
N LYS A 5 -11.47 -16.49 5.39
CA LYS A 5 -11.12 -15.19 4.80
C LYS A 5 -9.62 -15.14 4.53
N LYS A 6 -9.19 -15.77 3.45
CA LYS A 6 -7.77 -15.82 3.12
C LYS A 6 -7.27 -14.44 2.69
N THR A 7 -6.12 -14.05 3.22
CA THR A 7 -5.35 -12.90 2.76
C THR A 7 -4.34 -13.32 1.71
N VAL A 8 -4.16 -12.50 0.68
CA VAL A 8 -3.18 -12.76 -0.40
C VAL A 8 -1.99 -11.84 -0.22
N SER A 9 -0.83 -12.44 -0.03
CA SER A 9 0.47 -11.76 0.02
C SER A 9 1.11 -11.82 -1.36
N VAL A 10 1.46 -10.67 -1.93
CA VAL A 10 2.05 -10.54 -3.26
C VAL A 10 3.46 -10.00 -3.16
N ALA A 11 4.43 -10.73 -3.69
CA ALA A 11 5.81 -10.30 -3.78
C ALA A 11 5.95 -9.09 -4.76
N PRO A 12 6.74 -8.05 -4.43
CA PRO A 12 7.07 -6.96 -5.35
C PRO A 12 7.61 -7.42 -6.70
N LEU A 13 8.35 -8.54 -6.73
CA LEU A 13 8.84 -9.14 -7.98
C LEU A 13 7.72 -9.44 -8.98
N VAL A 14 6.56 -9.91 -8.49
CA VAL A 14 5.39 -10.23 -9.32
C VAL A 14 4.85 -8.97 -9.99
N LEU A 15 4.76 -7.85 -9.25
CA LEU A 15 4.28 -6.59 -9.80
C LEU A 15 5.19 -6.10 -10.92
N LEU A 16 6.50 -6.13 -10.70
CA LEU A 16 7.48 -5.71 -11.70
C LEU A 16 7.44 -6.62 -12.93
N SER A 17 7.29 -7.93 -12.71
CA SER A 17 7.20 -8.93 -13.78
C SER A 17 5.97 -8.71 -14.65
N VAL A 18 4.81 -8.43 -14.05
CA VAL A 18 3.56 -8.17 -14.79
C VAL A 18 3.67 -6.90 -15.64
N VAL A 19 4.31 -5.85 -15.13
CA VAL A 19 4.57 -4.62 -15.89
C VAL A 19 5.52 -4.90 -17.06
N ASP A 20 6.61 -5.65 -16.83
CA ASP A 20 7.55 -6.05 -17.89
C ASP A 20 6.86 -6.91 -18.97
N HIS A 21 6.04 -7.89 -18.56
CA HIS A 21 5.26 -8.71 -19.48
C HIS A 21 4.31 -7.88 -20.34
N TYR A 22 3.64 -6.89 -19.75
CA TYR A 22 2.79 -5.96 -20.48
C TYR A 22 3.58 -5.18 -21.54
N GLU A 23 4.72 -4.60 -21.15
CA GLU A 23 5.56 -3.86 -22.09
C GLU A 23 6.12 -4.73 -23.22
N ARG A 24 6.51 -5.97 -22.95
CA ARG A 24 7.03 -6.88 -23.99
C ARG A 24 6.00 -7.19 -25.05
N VAL A 25 4.76 -7.46 -24.64
CA VAL A 25 3.66 -7.77 -25.57
C VAL A 25 3.27 -6.52 -26.37
N VAL A 26 3.21 -5.36 -25.72
CA VAL A 26 2.94 -4.08 -26.41
C VAL A 26 4.06 -3.71 -27.39
N LYS A 27 5.33 -3.97 -27.07
CA LYS A 27 6.46 -3.73 -27.99
C LYS A 27 6.51 -4.76 -29.13
N ALA A 28 6.13 -6.01 -28.89
CA ALA A 28 6.14 -7.07 -29.90
C ALA A 28 5.01 -6.92 -30.93
N SER A 29 3.84 -6.42 -30.49
CA SER A 29 2.78 -5.99 -31.38
C SER A 29 3.14 -4.61 -31.96
N ASN A 30 3.80 -4.58 -33.12
CA ASN A 30 4.23 -3.36 -33.85
C ASN A 30 3.10 -2.36 -34.23
N THR A 31 1.96 -2.38 -33.56
CA THR A 31 0.91 -1.38 -33.67
C THR A 31 1.23 -0.24 -32.71
N SER A 32 1.64 0.90 -33.28
CA SER A 32 1.97 2.16 -32.58
C SER A 32 0.82 2.81 -31.80
N VAL A 33 -0.28 2.09 -31.61
CA VAL A 33 -1.39 2.46 -30.75
C VAL A 33 -1.54 1.33 -29.74
N PRO A 34 -1.12 1.51 -28.47
CA PRO A 34 -1.51 0.57 -27.44
C PRO A 34 -3.03 0.57 -27.42
N SER A 35 -3.65 -0.51 -27.90
CA SER A 35 -5.09 -0.61 -27.75
C SER A 35 -5.33 -0.59 -26.23
N PRO A 36 -6.19 0.28 -25.69
CA PRO A 36 -6.49 0.32 -24.27
C PRO A 36 -7.15 -0.99 -23.75
N ASN A 37 -7.30 -1.97 -24.64
CA ASN A 37 -7.97 -3.24 -24.44
C ASN A 37 -7.06 -4.46 -24.58
N SER A 38 -5.79 -4.29 -24.98
CA SER A 38 -4.85 -5.41 -25.06
C SER A 38 -4.47 -5.81 -23.64
N ARG A 39 -5.06 -6.91 -23.18
CA ARG A 39 -4.74 -7.50 -21.88
C ARG A 39 -3.67 -8.56 -22.04
N VAL A 40 -2.78 -8.63 -21.06
CA VAL A 40 -1.85 -9.73 -20.94
C VAL A 40 -2.35 -10.64 -19.83
N ILE A 41 -2.30 -11.94 -20.10
CA ILE A 41 -2.61 -12.99 -19.14
C ILE A 41 -1.34 -13.77 -18.88
N GLY A 42 -1.14 -14.13 -17.63
CA GLY A 42 -0.09 -15.06 -17.26
C GLY A 42 -0.47 -15.87 -16.05
N VAL A 43 0.40 -16.81 -15.73
CA VAL A 43 0.22 -17.71 -14.59
C VAL A 43 0.93 -17.11 -13.39
N ILE A 44 0.31 -17.23 -12.23
CA ILE A 44 0.95 -16.95 -10.94
C ILE A 44 1.34 -18.24 -10.25
N LEU A 45 2.55 -18.22 -9.71
CA LEU A 45 3.16 -19.28 -8.95
C LEU A 45 3.31 -18.83 -7.50
N GLY A 46 3.24 -19.80 -6.61
CA GLY A 46 3.47 -19.54 -5.21
C GLY A 46 3.08 -20.73 -4.36
N ASP A 47 2.77 -20.43 -3.10
CA ASP A 47 2.40 -21.44 -2.13
C ASP A 47 1.04 -21.12 -1.49
N ASN A 48 0.25 -22.18 -1.36
CA ASN A 48 -1.09 -22.20 -0.76
C ASN A 48 -1.14 -23.21 0.40
N THR A 49 -0.01 -23.82 0.78
CA THR A 49 0.05 -25.00 1.65
C THR A 49 0.94 -24.82 2.88
N GLU A 50 2.08 -24.14 2.80
CA GLU A 50 3.07 -24.10 3.90
C GLU A 50 2.96 -22.84 4.79
N SER A 51 2.39 -21.74 4.31
CA SER A 51 2.39 -20.45 5.04
C SER A 51 1.26 -20.25 6.07
N GLY A 52 0.40 -21.26 6.26
CA GLY A 52 -0.76 -21.22 7.16
C GLY A 52 -2.09 -21.41 6.40
N PRO A 53 -3.20 -21.77 7.10
CA PRO A 53 -4.48 -22.05 6.45
C PRO A 53 -5.09 -20.84 5.74
N ASP A 54 -4.72 -19.62 6.15
CA ASP A 54 -5.40 -18.36 5.81
C ASP A 54 -4.56 -17.40 4.93
N THR A 55 -3.36 -17.77 4.50
CA THR A 55 -2.48 -16.90 3.71
C THR A 55 -2.04 -17.57 2.41
N ILE A 56 -2.29 -16.92 1.28
CA ILE A 56 -1.77 -17.34 -0.03
C ILE A 56 -0.60 -16.43 -0.38
N ARG A 57 0.58 -16.99 -0.62
CA ARG A 57 1.78 -16.21 -1.00
C ARG A 57 2.05 -16.38 -2.48
N VAL A 58 2.02 -15.27 -3.21
CA VAL A 58 2.37 -15.18 -4.63
C VAL A 58 3.84 -14.79 -4.73
N THR A 59 4.68 -15.71 -5.19
CA THR A 59 6.14 -15.51 -5.28
C THR A 59 6.57 -15.08 -6.66
N ASN A 60 6.02 -15.71 -7.70
CA ASN A 60 6.52 -15.58 -9.05
C ASN A 60 5.39 -15.57 -10.08
N SER A 61 5.69 -15.12 -11.30
CA SER A 61 4.72 -15.08 -12.39
C SER A 61 5.42 -15.20 -13.74
N PHE A 62 4.73 -15.77 -14.73
CA PHE A 62 5.21 -15.80 -16.11
C PHE A 62 4.08 -15.52 -17.09
N ALA A 63 4.40 -14.86 -18.20
CA ALA A 63 3.44 -14.59 -19.27
C ALA A 63 3.12 -15.86 -20.07
N VAL A 64 1.87 -15.96 -20.52
CA VAL A 64 1.43 -17.03 -21.42
C VAL A 64 1.02 -16.41 -22.75
N PRO A 65 1.33 -17.05 -23.90
CA PRO A 65 0.80 -16.63 -25.19
C PRO A 65 -0.74 -16.55 -25.14
N TYR A 66 -1.24 -15.33 -25.26
CA TYR A 66 -2.65 -15.01 -25.10
C TYR A 66 -3.09 -14.01 -26.17
N GLU A 67 -4.18 -14.32 -26.86
CA GLU A 67 -4.82 -13.40 -27.80
C GLU A 67 -6.32 -13.33 -27.51
N GLU A 68 -6.87 -12.12 -27.56
CA GLU A 68 -8.30 -11.86 -27.45
C GLU A 68 -8.74 -11.06 -28.67
N ASP A 69 -9.85 -11.47 -29.28
CA ASP A 69 -10.46 -10.64 -30.31
C ASP A 69 -11.11 -9.39 -29.68
N ALA A 70 -10.75 -8.22 -30.19
CA ALA A 70 -11.31 -6.95 -29.76
C ALA A 70 -12.79 -6.80 -30.14
N SER A 71 -13.25 -7.48 -31.19
CA SER A 71 -14.62 -7.41 -31.68
C SER A 71 -15.55 -8.37 -30.94
N ASN A 72 -15.08 -9.57 -30.62
CA ASN A 72 -15.83 -10.57 -29.89
C ASN A 72 -15.07 -11.08 -28.65
N SER A 73 -15.47 -10.58 -27.48
CA SER A 73 -14.86 -10.94 -26.19
C SER A 73 -15.01 -12.41 -25.79
N ASP A 74 -15.83 -13.19 -26.51
CA ASP A 74 -15.97 -14.63 -26.28
C ASP A 74 -14.89 -15.45 -26.99
N VAL A 75 -14.23 -14.88 -28.00
CA VAL A 75 -13.18 -15.56 -28.78
C VAL A 75 -11.83 -15.16 -28.22
N TRP A 76 -11.15 -16.12 -27.62
CA TRP A 76 -9.81 -15.95 -27.09
C TRP A 76 -9.00 -17.23 -27.27
N PHE A 77 -7.69 -17.05 -27.35
CA PHE A 77 -6.70 -18.10 -27.48
C PHE A 77 -5.80 -18.11 -26.25
N LEU A 78 -5.56 -19.31 -25.71
CA LEU A 78 -4.63 -19.56 -24.61
C LEU A 78 -3.90 -20.87 -24.91
N ASP A 79 -2.57 -20.81 -24.93
CA ASP A 79 -1.76 -22.01 -25.10
C ASP A 79 -1.65 -22.80 -23.79
N HIS A 80 -2.28 -23.97 -23.74
CA HIS A 80 -2.25 -24.87 -22.58
C HIS A 80 -0.98 -25.71 -22.54
N ASN A 81 -0.41 -26.06 -23.70
CA ASN A 81 0.82 -26.86 -23.76
C ASN A 81 1.99 -26.08 -23.20
N TYR A 82 2.05 -24.77 -23.52
CA TYR A 82 3.06 -23.87 -22.96
C TYR A 82 3.00 -23.81 -21.43
N ILE A 83 1.81 -23.78 -20.84
CA ILE A 83 1.63 -23.75 -19.38
C ILE A 83 2.21 -25.03 -18.74
N ASP A 84 1.92 -26.20 -19.31
CA ASP A 84 2.39 -27.48 -18.78
C ASP A 84 3.92 -27.62 -18.87
N GLU A 85 4.50 -27.25 -20.02
CA GLU A 85 5.96 -27.26 -20.23
C GLU A 85 6.69 -26.31 -19.26
N MET A 86 6.20 -25.07 -19.13
CA MET A 86 6.77 -24.10 -18.18
C MET A 86 6.63 -24.59 -16.74
N MET A 87 5.48 -25.15 -16.38
CA MET A 87 5.25 -25.68 -15.03
C MET A 87 6.24 -26.81 -14.69
N GLU A 88 6.57 -27.69 -15.64
CA GLU A 88 7.57 -28.73 -15.42
C GLU A 88 8.97 -28.13 -15.19
N MET A 89 9.32 -27.05 -15.90
CA MET A 89 10.60 -26.37 -15.70
C MET A 89 10.68 -25.64 -14.36
N PHE A 90 9.64 -24.89 -13.97
CA PHE A 90 9.62 -24.20 -12.67
C PHE A 90 9.69 -25.19 -11.50
N LYS A 91 9.04 -26.35 -11.61
CA LYS A 91 9.15 -27.43 -10.61
C LYS A 91 10.59 -27.97 -10.46
N LYS A 92 11.40 -27.96 -11.53
CA LYS A 92 12.81 -28.38 -11.47
C LYS A 92 13.70 -27.35 -10.78
N ILE A 93 13.34 -26.06 -10.87
CA ILE A 93 14.07 -24.96 -10.23
C ILE A 93 13.71 -24.87 -8.74
N ASN A 94 12.41 -24.86 -8.44
CA ASN A 94 11.92 -24.74 -7.07
C ASN A 94 10.67 -25.61 -6.88
N ALA A 95 10.79 -26.64 -6.05
CA ALA A 95 9.69 -27.57 -5.76
C ALA A 95 8.57 -26.94 -4.91
N LYS A 96 8.84 -25.80 -4.26
CA LYS A 96 7.84 -25.08 -3.46
C LYS A 96 6.86 -24.29 -4.32
N GLU A 97 7.27 -23.90 -5.53
CA GLU A 97 6.43 -23.13 -6.44
C GLU A 97 5.39 -24.04 -7.10
N LYS A 98 4.13 -23.79 -6.78
CA LYS A 98 2.99 -24.46 -7.41
C LYS A 98 2.16 -23.44 -8.17
N LEU A 99 1.43 -23.92 -9.18
CA LEU A 99 0.41 -23.10 -9.81
C LEU A 99 -0.66 -22.79 -8.75
N ILE A 100 -0.95 -21.51 -8.53
CA ILE A 100 -1.98 -21.06 -7.58
C ILE A 100 -3.12 -20.33 -8.30
N GLY A 101 -2.89 -19.87 -9.53
CA GLY A 101 -3.88 -19.15 -10.30
C GLY A 101 -3.28 -18.44 -11.52
N TRP A 102 -3.91 -17.33 -11.90
CA TRP A 102 -3.50 -16.52 -13.04
C TRP A 102 -3.69 -15.04 -12.73
N TYR A 103 -2.93 -14.20 -13.43
CA TYR A 103 -3.08 -12.75 -13.36
C TYR A 103 -3.56 -12.18 -14.70
N HIS A 104 -4.18 -11.01 -14.65
CA HIS A 104 -4.39 -10.18 -15.82
C HIS A 104 -4.16 -8.71 -15.52
N THR A 105 -3.79 -7.96 -16.56
CA THR A 105 -3.35 -6.55 -16.46
C THR A 105 -4.50 -5.53 -16.33
N GLY A 106 -5.71 -5.96 -15.95
CA GLY A 106 -6.86 -5.06 -15.76
C GLY A 106 -7.30 -4.34 -17.06
N PRO A 107 -7.97 -3.17 -16.97
CA PRO A 107 -8.23 -2.36 -15.78
C PRO A 107 -9.50 -2.73 -15.01
N LYS A 108 -10.38 -3.57 -15.58
CA LYS A 108 -11.64 -3.99 -14.97
C LYS A 108 -11.90 -5.48 -15.24
N LEU A 109 -12.58 -6.11 -14.29
CA LEU A 109 -13.11 -7.46 -14.43
C LEU A 109 -14.12 -7.54 -15.60
N ARG A 110 -14.02 -8.58 -16.40
CA ARG A 110 -14.90 -8.88 -17.54
C ARG A 110 -15.62 -10.21 -17.34
N GLN A 111 -16.74 -10.40 -18.03
CA GLN A 111 -17.47 -11.67 -18.00
C GLN A 111 -16.65 -12.83 -18.57
N ASN A 112 -15.75 -12.57 -19.52
CA ASN A 112 -14.90 -13.62 -20.09
C ASN A 112 -13.90 -14.19 -19.07
N ASP A 113 -13.56 -13.44 -18.03
CA ASP A 113 -12.63 -13.90 -16.99
C ASP A 113 -13.19 -15.12 -16.27
N LEU A 114 -14.52 -15.26 -16.19
CA LEU A 114 -15.16 -16.46 -15.65
C LEU A 114 -14.92 -17.69 -16.54
N LYS A 115 -14.91 -17.53 -17.87
CA LYS A 115 -14.65 -18.62 -18.83
C LYS A 115 -13.19 -19.04 -18.76
N ILE A 116 -12.27 -18.07 -18.73
CA ILE A 116 -10.83 -18.32 -18.58
C ILE A 116 -10.56 -19.05 -17.26
N ASN A 117 -11.21 -18.61 -16.17
CA ASN A 117 -11.05 -19.23 -14.86
C ASN A 117 -11.49 -20.70 -14.83
N GLN A 118 -12.47 -21.10 -15.64
CA GLN A 118 -12.87 -22.51 -15.77
C GLN A 118 -11.79 -23.38 -16.41
N VAL A 119 -10.96 -22.81 -17.28
CA VAL A 119 -9.82 -23.53 -17.86
C VAL A 119 -8.73 -23.73 -16.81
N PHE A 120 -8.39 -22.69 -16.04
CA PHE A 120 -7.43 -22.81 -14.94
C PHE A 120 -7.91 -23.72 -13.80
N LYS A 121 -9.23 -23.84 -13.61
CA LYS A 121 -9.83 -24.78 -12.65
C LYS A 121 -9.53 -26.26 -12.97
N ARG A 122 -9.15 -26.58 -14.21
CA ARG A 122 -8.69 -27.94 -14.58
C ARG A 122 -7.29 -28.24 -14.06
N LEU A 123 -6.45 -27.20 -13.96
CA LEU A 123 -5.07 -27.29 -13.50
C LEU A 123 -4.99 -27.22 -11.97
N THR A 124 -5.80 -26.37 -11.35
CA THR A 124 -5.77 -26.14 -9.89
C THR A 124 -7.15 -26.05 -9.26
N PRO A 125 -7.31 -26.59 -8.04
CA PRO A 125 -8.53 -26.39 -7.28
C PRO A 125 -8.60 -24.93 -6.80
N ASN A 126 -9.68 -24.22 -7.19
CA ASN A 126 -9.93 -22.81 -6.86
C ASN A 126 -8.78 -21.86 -7.26
N PRO A 127 -8.60 -21.59 -8.56
CA PRO A 127 -7.60 -20.65 -9.05
C PRO A 127 -7.84 -19.23 -8.49
N LEU A 128 -6.76 -18.59 -8.05
CA LEU A 128 -6.73 -17.18 -7.68
C LEU A 128 -6.63 -16.31 -8.93
N LEU A 129 -7.46 -15.28 -9.01
CA LEU A 129 -7.41 -14.22 -10.02
C LEU A 129 -6.74 -12.99 -9.42
N LEU A 130 -5.56 -12.64 -9.92
CA LEU A 130 -4.85 -11.40 -9.54
C LEU A 130 -5.03 -10.34 -10.64
N ILE A 131 -5.67 -9.24 -10.31
CA ILE A 131 -5.77 -8.07 -11.20
C ILE A 131 -4.67 -7.10 -10.82
N VAL A 132 -3.76 -6.82 -11.75
CA VAL A 132 -2.71 -5.82 -11.57
C VAL A 132 -2.98 -4.66 -12.52
N ASP A 133 -3.24 -3.47 -11.98
CA ASP A 133 -3.45 -2.28 -12.79
C ASP A 133 -2.12 -1.69 -13.24
N VAL A 134 -1.79 -1.85 -14.52
CA VAL A 134 -0.51 -1.37 -15.10
C VAL A 134 -0.54 0.16 -15.31
N ASN A 135 -1.71 0.76 -15.48
CA ASN A 135 -1.87 2.18 -15.79
C ASN A 135 -2.21 3.00 -14.53
N SER A 136 -1.42 2.82 -13.47
CA SER A 136 -1.71 3.28 -12.11
C SER A 136 -1.35 4.74 -11.80
N ASP A 137 -1.34 5.64 -12.80
CA ASP A 137 -1.05 7.08 -12.58
C ASP A 137 -2.06 7.79 -11.67
N LYS A 138 -3.22 7.18 -11.40
CA LYS A 138 -4.37 7.84 -10.75
C LYS A 138 -4.79 7.25 -9.41
N LYS A 139 -4.23 6.11 -8.99
CA LYS A 139 -4.66 5.46 -7.74
C LYS A 139 -3.61 5.67 -6.65
N VAL A 140 -4.06 6.21 -5.52
CA VAL A 140 -3.26 6.33 -4.27
C VAL A 140 -3.17 4.99 -3.53
N ASP A 141 -4.02 4.02 -3.91
CA ASP A 141 -4.14 2.71 -3.27
C ASP A 141 -3.27 1.64 -3.96
N ILE A 142 -3.13 0.49 -3.29
CA ILE A 142 -2.39 -0.66 -3.82
C ILE A 142 -3.00 -1.07 -5.19
N PRO A 143 -2.18 -1.22 -6.26
CA PRO A 143 -2.69 -1.48 -7.62
C PRO A 143 -3.09 -2.94 -7.86
N THR A 144 -3.31 -3.72 -6.79
CA THR A 144 -3.64 -5.15 -6.87
C THR A 144 -4.97 -5.46 -6.23
N ASP A 145 -5.84 -6.10 -7.00
CA ASP A 145 -7.08 -6.67 -6.50
C ASP A 145 -7.05 -8.20 -6.69
N CYS A 146 -7.42 -8.93 -5.65
CA CYS A 146 -7.42 -10.40 -5.67
C CYS A 146 -8.84 -10.93 -5.63
N TYR A 147 -9.16 -11.92 -6.45
CA TYR A 147 -10.47 -12.54 -6.52
C TYR A 147 -10.40 -14.06 -6.58
N VAL A 148 -11.38 -14.73 -5.98
CA VAL A 148 -11.56 -16.18 -6.13
C VAL A 148 -12.96 -16.45 -6.64
N ALA A 149 -13.09 -17.36 -7.61
CA ALA A 149 -14.40 -17.74 -8.11
C ALA A 149 -15.11 -18.69 -7.14
N VAL A 150 -16.29 -18.29 -6.71
CA VAL A 150 -17.16 -19.07 -5.82
C VAL A 150 -18.53 -19.21 -6.49
N GLU A 151 -19.15 -20.36 -6.29
CA GLU A 151 -20.51 -20.62 -6.75
C GLU A 151 -21.44 -20.23 -5.60
N GLU A 152 -22.08 -19.07 -5.71
CA GLU A 152 -23.03 -18.57 -4.72
C GLU A 152 -24.45 -18.93 -5.13
N ILE A 153 -25.22 -19.43 -4.16
CA ILE A 153 -26.65 -19.63 -4.33
C ILE A 153 -27.30 -18.32 -3.89
N ASN A 154 -27.84 -17.57 -4.86
CA ASN A 154 -28.53 -16.32 -4.57
C ASN A 154 -29.76 -16.61 -3.69
N GLU A 155 -29.95 -15.80 -2.64
CA GLU A 155 -31.10 -15.90 -1.72
C GLU A 155 -32.43 -15.59 -2.41
N ASP A 156 -32.39 -14.90 -3.56
CA ASP A 156 -33.55 -14.52 -4.38
C ASP A 156 -34.17 -15.70 -5.18
N GLY A 157 -33.65 -16.93 -5.02
CA GLY A 157 -34.17 -18.12 -5.68
C GLY A 157 -33.79 -18.27 -7.16
N SER A 158 -32.91 -17.42 -7.68
CA SER A 158 -32.32 -17.60 -9.00
C SER A 158 -31.34 -18.78 -9.04
N SER A 159 -31.01 -19.27 -10.24
CA SER A 159 -30.00 -20.31 -10.41
C SER A 159 -28.66 -19.92 -9.78
N SER A 160 -27.88 -20.91 -9.35
CA SER A 160 -26.52 -20.72 -8.81
C SER A 160 -25.66 -19.94 -9.81
N GLU A 161 -25.16 -18.78 -9.39
CA GLU A 161 -24.31 -17.92 -10.20
C GLU A 161 -22.85 -18.07 -9.74
N LYS A 162 -21.94 -18.14 -10.70
CA LYS A 162 -20.51 -18.15 -10.41
C LYS A 162 -20.04 -16.71 -10.36
N THR A 163 -19.64 -16.26 -9.17
CA THR A 163 -19.20 -14.90 -8.93
C THR A 163 -17.76 -14.89 -8.41
N PHE A 164 -17.12 -13.73 -8.49
CA PHE A 164 -15.80 -13.50 -7.94
C PHE A 164 -15.93 -12.79 -6.60
N ILE A 165 -15.41 -13.41 -5.55
CA ILE A 165 -15.32 -12.80 -4.22
C ILE A 165 -13.95 -12.16 -4.06
N HIS A 166 -13.93 -10.91 -3.61
CA HIS A 166 -12.69 -10.17 -3.35
C HIS A 166 -11.98 -10.67 -2.10
N TYR A 167 -10.69 -10.99 -2.23
CA TYR A 167 -9.79 -11.33 -1.13
C TYR A 167 -8.84 -10.16 -0.86
N PRO A 168 -8.61 -9.76 0.40
CA PRO A 168 -7.68 -8.68 0.71
C PRO A 168 -6.26 -9.00 0.21
N SER A 169 -5.66 -8.06 -0.50
CA SER A 169 -4.27 -8.11 -0.97
C SER A 169 -3.36 -7.30 -0.06
N ILE A 170 -2.19 -7.83 0.24
CA ILE A 170 -1.08 -7.13 0.87
C ILE A 170 0.19 -7.35 0.03
N ILE A 171 1.08 -6.36 0.01
CA ILE A 171 2.39 -6.51 -0.59
C ILE A 171 3.36 -6.88 0.53
N GLU A 172 4.03 -8.02 0.37
CA GLU A 172 5.03 -8.52 1.32
C GLU A 172 6.29 -8.88 0.54
N ALA A 173 7.41 -8.29 0.94
CA ALA A 173 8.71 -8.56 0.34
C ALA A 173 9.47 -9.61 1.16
N GLU A 174 10.22 -10.47 0.50
CA GLU A 174 11.26 -11.26 1.16
C GLU A 174 12.47 -10.39 1.48
N GLU A 175 13.30 -10.74 2.48
CA GLU A 175 14.49 -9.97 2.88
C GLU A 175 15.39 -9.62 1.69
N ALA A 176 15.61 -10.57 0.77
CA ALA A 176 16.40 -10.33 -0.43
C ALA A 176 15.73 -9.33 -1.40
N GLU A 177 14.41 -9.37 -1.53
CA GLU A 177 13.65 -8.44 -2.37
C GLU A 177 13.54 -7.05 -1.73
N GLU A 178 13.40 -6.99 -0.40
CA GLU A 178 13.31 -5.74 0.36
C GLU A 178 14.56 -4.88 0.14
N ILE A 179 15.75 -5.48 0.23
CA ILE A 179 17.01 -4.80 -0.05
C ILE A 179 17.04 -4.25 -1.49
N GLY A 180 16.54 -5.03 -2.46
CA GLY A 180 16.47 -4.62 -3.86
C GLY A 180 15.50 -3.46 -4.09
N VAL A 181 14.31 -3.52 -3.48
CA VAL A 181 13.29 -2.47 -3.55
C VAL A 181 13.76 -1.20 -2.86
N GLU A 182 14.36 -1.31 -1.68
CA GLU A 182 14.92 -0.17 -0.96
C GLU A 182 16.01 0.53 -1.77
N HIS A 183 16.88 -0.23 -2.42
CA HIS A 183 17.90 0.33 -3.30
C HIS A 183 17.30 1.14 -4.47
N LEU A 184 16.24 0.64 -5.10
CA LEU A 184 15.54 1.33 -6.19
C LEU A 184 14.80 2.58 -5.72
N LEU A 185 14.32 2.59 -4.47
CA LEU A 185 13.50 3.67 -3.92
C LEU A 185 14.33 4.78 -3.28
N ARG A 186 15.65 4.64 -3.15
CA ARG A 186 16.53 5.64 -2.53
C ARG A 186 16.42 7.03 -3.18
N ASP A 187 16.26 7.08 -4.49
CA ASP A 187 16.20 8.34 -5.24
C ASP A 187 14.82 9.03 -5.14
N ILE A 188 13.78 8.28 -4.78
CA ILE A 188 12.39 8.77 -4.71
C ILE A 188 11.99 9.07 -3.26
N ARG A 189 12.50 8.27 -2.31
CA ARG A 189 12.20 8.42 -0.90
C ARG A 189 13.06 9.55 -0.33
N ASP A 190 12.43 10.69 -0.10
CA ASP A 190 13.07 11.84 0.53
C ASP A 190 13.44 11.48 1.99
N GLU A 191 14.68 11.01 2.18
CA GLU A 191 15.27 10.64 3.49
C GLU A 191 15.22 11.82 4.49
N ASN A 192 15.06 13.06 4.00
CA ASN A 192 14.99 14.26 4.83
C ASN A 192 13.59 14.51 5.43
N ARG A 193 12.57 13.74 5.05
CA ARG A 193 11.22 13.90 5.62
C ARG A 193 11.16 13.24 7.00
N GLY A 194 11.09 14.06 8.04
CA GLY A 194 10.86 13.57 9.40
C GLY A 194 9.57 12.75 9.53
N ASN A 195 9.56 11.79 10.46
CA ASN A 195 8.44 10.87 10.71
C ASN A 195 7.09 11.58 10.89
N LEU A 196 7.07 12.76 11.53
CA LEU A 196 5.83 13.54 11.71
C LEU A 196 5.24 14.01 10.36
N THR A 197 6.09 14.50 9.45
CA THR A 197 5.66 14.96 8.12
C THR A 197 5.15 13.81 7.27
N ILE A 198 5.77 12.62 7.39
CA ILE A 198 5.31 11.39 6.73
C ILE A 198 3.94 11.01 7.26
N ASN A 199 3.75 10.95 8.58
CA ASN A 199 2.47 10.61 9.21
C ASN A 199 1.35 11.59 8.83
N LEU A 200 1.64 12.89 8.82
CA LEU A 200 0.67 13.90 8.41
C LEU A 200 0.28 13.74 6.93
N SER A 201 1.27 13.47 6.07
CA SER A 201 1.02 13.20 4.66
C SER A 201 0.19 11.92 4.45
N ASN A 202 0.42 10.89 5.25
CA ASN A 202 -0.35 9.65 5.21
C ASN A 202 -1.80 9.90 5.65
N ASN A 203 -2.03 10.64 6.73
CA ASN A 203 -3.38 11.01 7.17
C ASN A 203 -4.17 11.75 6.08
N PHE A 204 -3.52 12.71 5.40
CA PHE A 204 -4.14 13.42 4.28
C PHE A 204 -4.49 12.48 3.11
N LYS A 205 -3.55 11.62 2.70
CA LYS A 205 -3.77 10.63 1.64
C LYS A 205 -4.90 9.65 1.99
N SER A 206 -4.96 9.18 3.24
CA SER A 206 -6.03 8.30 3.72
C SER A 206 -7.40 8.97 3.67
N LEU A 207 -7.49 10.25 4.05
CA LEU A 207 -8.73 11.01 3.96
C LEU A 207 -9.18 11.23 2.51
N GLN A 208 -8.23 11.53 1.62
CA GLN A 208 -8.51 11.64 0.18
C GLN A 208 -9.05 10.31 -0.38
N SER A 209 -8.39 9.19 -0.08
CA SER A 209 -8.83 7.85 -0.50
C SER A 209 -10.23 7.52 0.03
N LEU A 210 -10.53 7.85 1.30
CA LEU A 210 -11.86 7.67 1.87
C LEU A 210 -12.93 8.48 1.12
N ASN A 211 -12.63 9.74 0.78
CA ASN A 211 -13.54 10.59 0.01
C ASN A 211 -13.82 10.00 -1.39
N GLU A 212 -12.80 9.52 -2.09
CA GLU A 212 -12.95 8.87 -3.39
C GLU A 212 -13.79 7.59 -3.31
N LYS A 213 -13.60 6.77 -2.26
CA LYS A 213 -14.40 5.56 -2.01
C LYS A 213 -15.86 5.91 -1.68
N LEU A 214 -16.12 6.91 -0.84
CA LEU A 214 -17.47 7.39 -0.55
C LEU A 214 -18.17 7.93 -1.80
N SER A 215 -17.46 8.73 -2.62
CA SER A 215 -17.97 9.23 -3.90
C SER A 215 -18.35 8.08 -4.85
N THR A 216 -17.56 7.00 -4.86
CA THR A 216 -17.86 5.80 -5.63
C THR A 216 -19.16 5.11 -5.16
N ILE A 217 -19.38 5.01 -3.85
CA ILE A 217 -20.62 4.48 -3.27
C ILE A 217 -21.82 5.35 -3.67
N VAL A 218 -21.71 6.67 -3.54
CA VAL A 218 -22.78 7.61 -3.95
C VAL A 218 -23.10 7.47 -5.44
N ARG A 219 -22.08 7.34 -6.29
CA ARG A 219 -22.25 7.11 -7.73
C ARG A 219 -22.93 5.77 -8.02
N TYR A 220 -22.61 4.72 -7.26
CA TYR A 220 -23.25 3.42 -7.38
C TYR A 220 -24.74 3.49 -7.01
N LEU A 221 -25.09 4.09 -5.87
CA LEU A 221 -26.48 4.29 -5.45
C LEU A 221 -27.26 5.15 -6.45
N SER A 222 -26.64 6.21 -6.98
CA SER A 222 -27.24 7.04 -8.03
C SER A 222 -27.59 6.22 -9.27
N LYS A 223 -26.72 5.28 -9.68
CA LYS A 223 -26.97 4.39 -10.83
C LYS A 223 -28.13 3.41 -10.57
N ILE A 224 -28.26 2.91 -9.35
CA ILE A 224 -29.40 2.05 -8.95
C ILE A 224 -30.70 2.84 -9.03
N ILE A 225 -30.74 4.06 -8.48
CA ILE A 225 -31.94 4.92 -8.52
C ILE A 225 -32.35 5.24 -9.96
N THR A 226 -31.38 5.47 -10.87
CA THR A 226 -31.66 5.67 -12.29
C THR A 226 -32.09 4.41 -13.05
N GLY A 227 -32.10 3.24 -12.40
CA GLY A 227 -32.51 1.96 -13.00
C GLY A 227 -31.49 1.33 -13.96
N LYS A 228 -30.23 1.80 -13.97
CA LYS A 228 -29.19 1.28 -14.88
C LYS A 228 -28.50 -0.01 -14.39
N LEU A 229 -28.63 -0.33 -13.10
CA LEU A 229 -28.01 -1.49 -12.47
C LEU A 229 -29.03 -2.24 -11.61
N PRO A 230 -28.94 -3.57 -11.53
CA PRO A 230 -29.79 -4.35 -10.63
C PRO A 230 -29.44 -4.07 -9.16
N ILE A 231 -30.44 -4.22 -8.29
CA ILE A 231 -30.26 -4.07 -6.84
C ILE A 231 -29.55 -5.33 -6.31
N ASN A 232 -28.48 -5.13 -5.56
CA ASN A 232 -27.78 -6.22 -4.85
C ASN A 232 -28.00 -6.06 -3.34
N SER A 233 -28.80 -6.96 -2.77
CA SER A 233 -29.21 -6.93 -1.35
C SER A 233 -28.03 -7.03 -0.39
N THR A 234 -26.98 -7.78 -0.73
CA THR A 234 -25.77 -7.95 0.10
C THR A 234 -25.02 -6.64 0.29
N ILE A 235 -24.90 -5.83 -0.77
CA ILE A 235 -24.23 -4.53 -0.69
C ILE A 235 -25.05 -3.55 0.15
N LEU A 236 -26.37 -3.55 -0.02
CA LEU A 236 -27.27 -2.69 0.77
C LEU A 236 -27.26 -3.06 2.26
N GLY A 237 -27.23 -4.36 2.58
CA GLY A 237 -27.09 -4.83 3.97
C GLY A 237 -25.80 -4.32 4.62
N LYS A 238 -24.66 -4.46 3.93
CA LYS A 238 -23.37 -3.90 4.41
C LYS A 238 -23.42 -2.38 4.58
N LEU A 239 -24.11 -1.65 3.70
CA LEU A 239 -24.28 -0.20 3.83
C LEU A 239 -25.17 0.17 5.03
N GLN A 240 -26.20 -0.63 5.31
CA GLN A 240 -27.03 -0.45 6.50
C GLN A 240 -26.21 -0.63 7.77
N ASP A 241 -25.32 -1.63 7.82
CA ASP A 241 -24.40 -1.82 8.95
C ASP A 241 -23.48 -0.61 9.14
N VAL A 242 -23.00 0.01 8.06
CA VAL A 242 -22.17 1.24 8.13
C VAL A 242 -22.92 2.37 8.82
N PHE A 243 -24.20 2.59 8.50
CA PHE A 243 -25.01 3.61 9.17
C PHE A 243 -25.33 3.25 10.62
N ASN A 244 -25.54 1.96 10.91
CA ASN A 244 -25.81 1.48 12.26
C ASN A 244 -24.59 1.58 13.19
N LEU A 245 -23.38 1.46 12.63
CA LEU A 245 -22.12 1.57 13.37
C LEU A 245 -21.56 3.00 13.41
N LEU A 246 -22.25 3.97 12.83
CA LEU A 246 -21.78 5.36 12.81
C LEU A 246 -21.88 5.97 14.22
N PRO A 247 -20.76 6.45 14.80
CA PRO A 247 -20.79 7.03 16.13
C PRO A 247 -21.53 8.36 16.11
N ASN A 248 -22.64 8.46 16.84
CA ASN A 248 -23.38 9.71 16.99
C ASN A 248 -22.76 10.56 18.11
N ILE A 249 -21.96 11.57 17.74
CA ILE A 249 -21.32 12.52 18.67
C ILE A 249 -22.18 13.80 18.80
N SER A 250 -23.28 13.94 18.04
CA SER A 250 -24.00 15.21 17.88
C SER A 250 -25.15 15.44 18.87
N GLN A 251 -25.64 14.40 19.56
CA GLN A 251 -26.66 14.55 20.62
C GLN A 251 -26.11 15.16 21.92
N ILE A 252 -24.84 15.58 21.91
CA ILE A 252 -24.06 16.11 23.03
C ILE A 252 -24.42 17.56 23.44
N SER A 253 -25.24 18.27 22.66
CA SER A 253 -25.48 19.72 22.89
C SER A 253 -26.91 20.12 23.27
N VAL A 254 -27.89 19.20 23.29
CA VAL A 254 -29.21 19.52 23.87
C VAL A 254 -29.10 19.33 25.38
N VAL A 255 -28.72 20.43 26.02
CA VAL A 255 -28.87 20.64 27.46
C VAL A 255 -30.37 20.74 27.73
N ASP A 256 -31.03 19.62 28.01
CA ASP A 256 -32.26 19.67 28.81
C ASP A 256 -31.84 19.54 30.28
N GLU A 257 -31.98 20.67 30.98
CA GLU A 257 -31.82 20.84 32.43
C GLU A 257 -32.92 20.13 33.25
N ASP A 258 -33.77 19.32 32.62
CA ASP A 258 -34.89 18.69 33.31
C ASP A 258 -34.48 17.38 33.98
N ILE A 259 -34.11 17.59 35.24
CA ILE A 259 -34.05 16.64 36.35
C ILE A 259 -35.32 15.77 36.35
N ASN A 260 -35.09 14.45 36.42
CA ASN A 260 -36.05 13.36 36.61
C ASN A 260 -36.60 12.69 35.33
N ASP A 261 -35.79 11.84 34.68
CA ASP A 261 -36.32 10.51 34.35
C ASP A 261 -35.25 9.46 34.02
N THR A 262 -35.57 8.23 34.39
CA THR A 262 -34.74 7.03 34.39
C THR A 262 -34.41 6.50 32.99
N ASN A 263 -33.58 7.19 32.21
CA ASN A 263 -33.03 6.65 30.96
C ASN A 263 -31.50 6.74 30.94
N LYS A 264 -30.85 5.63 31.34
CA LYS A 264 -29.38 5.42 31.38
C LYS A 264 -28.67 5.61 30.03
N THR A 265 -29.41 5.81 28.94
CA THR A 265 -28.86 5.97 27.58
C THR A 265 -28.14 7.31 27.38
N TYR A 266 -28.60 8.40 28.01
CA TYR A 266 -27.97 9.73 27.89
C TYR A 266 -26.64 9.88 28.67
N THR A 267 -26.31 8.91 29.54
CA THR A 267 -25.08 8.92 30.34
C THR A 267 -23.84 8.48 29.56
N TYR A 268 -23.99 7.57 28.59
CA TYR A 268 -22.86 6.97 27.85
C TYR A 268 -22.20 7.95 26.87
N GLU A 269 -22.99 8.77 26.18
CA GLU A 269 -22.47 9.71 25.17
C GLU A 269 -21.79 10.92 25.81
N LYS A 270 -22.33 11.42 26.93
CA LYS A 270 -21.67 12.42 27.79
C LYS A 270 -20.37 11.86 28.40
N GLN A 271 -20.34 10.57 28.73
CA GLN A 271 -19.12 9.88 29.16
C GLN A 271 -18.10 9.76 28.03
N LEU A 272 -18.52 9.58 26.78
CA LEU A 272 -17.61 9.48 25.64
C LEU A 272 -16.90 10.82 25.36
N SER A 273 -17.64 11.93 25.27
CA SER A 273 -17.04 13.27 25.12
C SER A 273 -16.13 13.63 26.29
N LYS A 274 -16.56 13.35 27.53
CA LYS A 274 -15.72 13.54 28.72
C LYS A 274 -14.44 12.71 28.65
N SER A 275 -14.53 11.46 28.21
CA SER A 275 -13.36 10.57 28.06
C SER A 275 -12.41 11.07 26.98
N PHE A 276 -12.91 11.56 25.84
CA PHE A 276 -12.08 12.20 24.81
C PHE A 276 -11.36 13.43 25.36
N ASN A 277 -12.07 14.31 26.06
CA ASN A 277 -11.46 15.51 26.64
C ASN A 277 -10.39 15.17 27.69
N ILE A 278 -10.63 14.17 28.55
CA ILE A 278 -9.63 13.69 29.50
C ILE A 278 -8.40 13.17 28.76
N ARG A 279 -8.59 12.34 27.73
CA ARG A 279 -7.48 11.81 26.93
C ARG A 279 -6.68 12.93 26.23
N THR A 280 -7.36 13.90 25.64
CA THR A 280 -6.71 15.06 25.00
C THR A 280 -5.92 15.89 26.00
N ASN A 281 -6.45 16.09 27.21
CA ASN A 281 -5.74 16.79 28.27
C ASN A 281 -4.48 16.02 28.71
N ASP A 282 -4.57 14.69 28.87
CA ASP A 282 -3.43 13.85 29.22
C ASP A 282 -2.34 13.90 28.13
N ASP A 283 -2.72 13.78 26.85
CA ASP A 283 -1.80 13.87 25.73
C ASP A 283 -1.11 15.26 25.69
N LEU A 284 -1.84 16.34 26.01
CA LEU A 284 -1.29 17.69 26.10
C LEU A 284 -0.28 17.83 27.27
N MET A 285 -0.56 17.25 28.43
CA MET A 285 0.38 17.24 29.55
C MET A 285 1.70 16.55 29.19
N ILE A 286 1.63 15.40 28.50
CA ILE A 286 2.80 14.68 28.01
C ILE A 286 3.61 15.53 27.01
N MET A 287 2.92 16.25 26.13
CA MET A 287 3.56 17.17 25.19
C MET A 287 4.30 18.32 25.90
N TYR A 288 3.71 18.90 26.96
CA TYR A 288 4.38 19.94 27.74
C TYR A 288 5.63 19.43 28.45
N VAL A 289 5.57 18.28 29.12
CA VAL A 289 6.76 17.69 29.78
C VAL A 289 7.85 17.39 28.75
N SER A 290 7.49 16.84 27.59
CA SER A 290 8.42 16.56 26.50
C SER A 290 9.08 17.83 25.96
N SER A 291 8.32 18.93 25.82
CA SER A 291 8.84 20.22 25.36
C SER A 291 9.79 20.88 26.38
N LEU A 292 9.53 20.70 27.68
CA LEU A 292 10.40 21.18 28.75
C LEU A 292 11.75 20.48 28.69
N VAL A 293 11.74 19.14 28.57
CA VAL A 293 12.97 18.33 28.46
C VAL A 293 13.76 18.72 27.21
N ARG A 294 13.10 18.91 26.06
CA ARG A 294 13.76 19.39 24.82
C ARG A 294 14.42 20.75 25.01
N SER A 295 13.81 21.67 25.75
CA SER A 295 14.37 22.99 26.02
C SER A 295 15.64 22.91 26.89
N ILE A 296 15.65 22.01 27.88
CA ILE A 296 16.83 21.76 28.73
C ILE A 296 17.97 21.17 27.90
N ILE A 297 17.68 20.19 27.03
CA ILE A 297 18.68 19.59 26.14
C ILE A 297 19.26 20.64 25.19
N ALA A 298 18.41 21.43 24.53
CA ALA A 298 18.86 22.49 23.63
C ALA A 298 19.71 23.55 24.35
N PHE A 299 19.42 23.84 25.63
CA PHE A 299 20.25 24.73 26.43
C PHE A 299 21.61 24.11 26.77
N HIS A 300 21.66 22.82 27.07
CA HIS A 300 22.91 22.09 27.27
C HIS A 300 23.77 22.10 26.01
N ASP A 301 23.17 21.83 24.85
CA ASP A 301 23.85 21.91 23.54
C ASP A 301 24.44 23.32 23.31
N LEU A 302 23.76 24.37 23.76
CA LEU A 302 24.22 25.76 23.63
C LEU A 302 25.43 26.04 24.54
N ILE A 303 25.44 25.46 25.74
CA ILE A 303 26.59 25.50 26.65
C ILE A 303 27.77 24.76 26.03
N ASP A 304 27.55 23.57 25.51
CA ASP A 304 28.61 22.75 24.90
C ASP A 304 29.20 23.44 23.67
N ASN A 305 28.36 23.99 22.80
CA ASN A 305 28.79 24.81 21.66
C ASN A 305 29.64 26.02 22.10
N LYS A 306 29.29 26.66 23.22
CA LYS A 306 30.07 27.80 23.76
C LYS A 306 31.42 27.36 24.33
N ILE A 307 31.47 26.22 25.02
CA ILE A 307 32.72 25.65 25.53
C ILE A 307 33.63 25.25 24.37
N GLU A 308 33.08 24.62 23.33
CA GLU A 308 33.82 24.21 22.14
C GLU A 308 34.38 25.42 21.38
N ASN A 309 33.58 26.47 21.17
CA ASN A 309 34.04 27.70 20.54
C ASN A 309 35.14 28.39 21.35
N LYS A 310 35.01 28.44 22.68
CA LYS A 310 36.07 29.01 23.53
C LYS A 310 37.38 28.23 23.40
N ARG A 311 37.32 26.89 23.35
CA ARG A 311 38.52 26.05 23.11
C ARG A 311 39.13 26.33 21.73
N LYS A 312 38.32 26.47 20.68
CA LYS A 312 38.80 26.84 19.33
C LYS A 312 39.44 28.23 19.31
N ASP A 313 38.89 29.19 20.04
CA ASP A 313 39.47 30.53 20.17
C ASP A 313 40.81 30.50 20.91
N GLU A 314 40.94 29.67 21.96
CA GLU A 314 42.20 29.49 22.69
C GLU A 314 43.28 28.82 21.81
N VAL A 315 42.91 27.79 21.03
CA VAL A 315 43.83 27.13 20.07
C VAL A 315 44.23 28.08 18.95
N SER A 316 43.30 28.80 18.35
CA SER A 316 43.61 29.75 17.27
C SER A 316 44.43 30.97 17.73
N LYS A 317 44.31 31.37 19.00
CA LYS A 317 45.22 32.35 19.60
C LYS A 317 46.62 31.79 19.79
N ALA A 318 46.75 30.56 20.29
CA ALA A 318 48.05 29.91 20.43
C ALA A 318 48.75 29.73 19.07
N GLU A 319 48.02 29.35 18.01
CA GLU A 319 48.57 29.26 16.64
C GLU A 319 49.00 30.63 16.09
N LYS A 320 48.24 31.70 16.35
CA LYS A 320 48.62 33.06 15.94
C LYS A 320 49.84 33.57 16.68
N ASP A 321 49.96 33.25 17.96
CA ASP A 321 51.11 33.60 18.78
C ASP A 321 52.37 32.83 18.31
N GLU A 322 52.25 31.55 17.95
CA GLU A 322 53.36 30.78 17.35
C GLU A 322 53.81 31.33 15.98
N VAL A 323 52.88 31.77 15.14
CA VAL A 323 53.21 32.41 13.84
C VAL A 323 53.88 33.77 14.05
N LEU A 324 53.42 34.56 15.02
CA LEU A 324 54.06 35.82 15.37
C LEU A 324 55.50 35.59 15.84
N ILE A 325 55.72 34.60 16.73
CA ILE A 325 57.04 34.28 17.26
C ILE A 325 57.99 33.87 16.11
N LYS A 326 57.56 33.01 15.18
CA LYS A 326 58.35 32.65 13.99
C LYS A 326 58.69 33.85 13.10
N SER A 327 57.73 34.76 12.89
CA SER A 327 57.97 35.96 12.08
C SER A 327 58.95 36.94 12.73
N THR A 328 58.97 37.04 14.07
CA THR A 328 59.96 37.83 14.80
C THR A 328 61.34 37.18 14.80
N GLU A 329 61.43 35.86 14.86
CA GLU A 329 62.70 35.13 14.74
C GLU A 329 63.31 35.26 13.33
N GLU A 330 62.50 35.19 12.28
CA GLU A 330 62.95 35.46 10.90
C GLU A 330 63.43 36.92 10.74
N HIS A 331 62.72 37.89 11.30
CA HIS A 331 63.09 39.31 11.19
C HIS A 331 64.35 39.69 11.98
N ASP A 332 64.64 39.01 13.09
CA ASP A 332 65.91 39.17 13.82
C ASP A 332 67.06 38.43 13.11
N SER A 333 66.81 37.33 12.40
CA SER A 333 67.83 36.65 11.58
C SER A 333 68.28 37.49 10.37
N GLU A 334 67.36 38.19 9.69
CA GLU A 334 67.70 39.12 8.59
C GLU A 334 68.51 40.33 9.08
N LYS A 335 68.23 40.86 10.28
CA LYS A 335 69.01 41.98 10.86
C LYS A 335 70.43 41.61 11.26
N THR A 336 70.71 40.33 11.48
CA THR A 336 72.07 39.84 11.73
C THR A 336 72.88 39.61 10.46
N GLU A 337 72.25 39.37 9.30
CA GLU A 337 72.96 39.27 8.02
C GLU A 337 73.34 40.64 7.44
N ASP A 338 72.54 41.70 7.64
CA ASP A 338 72.86 43.07 7.21
C ASP A 338 73.98 43.77 8.03
N LYS A 339 74.54 43.09 9.03
CA LYS A 339 75.66 43.59 9.87
C LYS A 339 76.96 42.78 9.74
N ALA A 340 77.06 41.89 8.76
CA ALA A 340 78.29 41.13 8.46
C ALA A 340 79.16 41.82 7.40
#